data_AF-A0A5C4SHR8-F1
#
_entry.id   AF-A0A5C4SHR8-F1
#
_cell.length_a   1.000
_cell.length_b   1.000
_cell.length_c   1.000
_cell.angle_alpha   90.00
_cell.angle_beta   90.00
_cell.angle_gamma   90.00
#
_symmetry.space_group_name_H-M   'P 1'
#
loop_
_entity.id
_entity.type
_entity.pdbx_description
1 polymer ?
#
loop_
_entity_poly.entity_id
_entity_poly.type
_entity_poly.pdbx_seq_one_letter_code
_entity_poly.pdbx_strand_id
1 'polypeptide(L)'
;MKFVQRVVNDLTNWLGVIMAIGLTVFASAAWAEDRMALVVGNSTYGAVTSLDNPVHDAQLMARTLEQVGFEVTLLTDATQVELKRAIAQFGRTLRAKDEAAVGLFYYAGHGVQSFGNNYLLPVDVTLSDAADLDLVAVEAQSVLRQMASARNATNIVILDACRNNPFVSVSELNDNGLAEMQAPTGTFLAYATAPGDVALDGAEGNSPFTNALAREITKVNEPIEQVLKQVRRSVLEETDGRQTPWDSSSLVNDFVFNKVESNLGAGSDAAIAERELWNMAQQSRDAVQVMLFLRSYGDSPYAADARALLEEISQSAQSGDSANSTLSVTDETAMFEAALNEDGAAALTAYLQAFPNGRYVELAQVELAARQTDGGDDPDLSSAPNIVASLLDAPLSEQIEVGPITFASRLESDLSQVNGLTLGELVHQSPMFPPVAGLPEEYWKEQSCSNCHNWTREALCTQARTYLTADLQRSLSKQHPFGGVMKQALRSWAAGGCS
;
A
#
# COMPACT_ATOMS: atom_id res chain seq x y z
N MET A 1 37.64 52.26 31.21
CA MET A 1 37.18 50.86 31.24
C MET A 1 35.82 50.62 30.56
N LYS A 2 34.80 51.47 30.71
CA LYS A 2 33.46 51.23 30.12
C LYS A 2 33.34 51.30 28.59
N PHE A 3 34.28 51.94 27.88
CA PHE A 3 34.23 52.09 26.42
C PHE A 3 34.74 50.83 25.67
N VAL A 4 35.81 50.22 26.18
CA VAL A 4 36.42 49.02 25.59
C VAL A 4 35.49 47.81 25.68
N GLN A 5 34.73 47.70 26.79
CA GLN A 5 33.77 46.62 27.01
C GLN A 5 32.55 46.68 26.06
N ARG A 6 32.22 47.86 25.56
CA ARG A 6 31.10 48.04 24.62
C ARG A 6 31.46 47.59 23.21
N VAL A 7 32.67 47.93 22.77
CA VAL A 7 33.19 47.55 21.45
C VAL A 7 33.42 46.03 21.33
N VAL A 8 33.89 45.39 22.41
CA VAL A 8 34.07 43.92 22.43
C VAL A 8 32.72 43.18 22.36
N ASN A 9 31.69 43.68 23.06
CA ASN A 9 30.35 43.08 23.04
C ASN A 9 29.64 43.25 21.69
N ASP A 10 29.88 44.36 20.99
CA ASP A 10 29.32 44.59 19.65
C ASP A 10 30.00 43.67 18.61
N LEU A 11 31.32 43.41 18.70
CA LEU A 11 32.02 42.48 17.80
C LEU A 11 31.61 41.01 18.02
N THR A 12 31.33 40.59 19.26
CA THR A 12 30.84 39.22 19.55
C THR A 12 29.41 38.99 19.06
N ASN A 13 28.55 40.03 19.06
CA ASN A 13 27.19 39.92 18.55
C ASN A 13 27.14 39.82 17.02
N TRP A 14 28.04 40.48 16.30
CA TRP A 14 28.08 40.40 14.83
C TRP A 14 28.64 39.07 14.32
N LEU A 15 29.59 38.45 15.05
CA LEU A 15 30.08 37.10 14.76
C LEU A 15 29.01 36.02 14.98
N GLY A 16 28.17 36.16 16.00
CA GLY A 16 27.03 35.26 16.25
C GLY A 16 25.94 35.33 15.18
N VAL A 17 25.65 36.53 14.67
CA VAL A 17 24.64 36.73 13.60
C VAL A 17 25.13 36.18 12.25
N ILE A 18 26.42 36.32 11.91
CA ILE A 18 26.97 35.75 10.66
C ILE A 18 27.02 34.21 10.72
N MET A 19 27.27 33.62 11.90
CA MET A 19 27.25 32.17 12.07
C MET A 19 25.84 31.58 12.02
N ALA A 20 24.82 32.31 12.53
CA ALA A 20 23.41 31.91 12.44
C ALA A 20 22.82 32.02 11.03
N ILE A 21 23.32 32.96 10.21
CA ILE A 21 22.94 33.08 8.79
C ILE A 21 23.67 32.01 7.94
N GLY A 22 24.88 31.59 8.33
CA GLY A 22 25.60 30.49 7.65
C GLY A 22 25.01 29.10 7.91
N LEU A 23 24.42 28.86 9.08
CA LEU A 23 23.79 27.57 9.42
C LEU A 23 22.33 27.42 8.94
N THR A 24 21.68 28.49 8.49
CA THR A 24 20.28 28.43 7.97
C THR A 24 20.20 28.24 6.45
N VAL A 25 21.32 28.27 5.73
CA VAL A 25 21.35 28.09 4.26
C VAL A 25 21.68 26.65 3.84
N PHE A 26 22.02 25.76 4.77
CA PHE A 26 21.83 24.32 4.57
C PHE A 26 20.39 23.94 4.92
N ALA A 27 19.42 24.67 4.34
CA ALA A 27 18.11 24.11 4.11
C ALA A 27 18.36 22.89 3.23
N SER A 28 18.13 21.70 3.80
CA SER A 28 18.10 20.45 3.07
C SER A 28 17.40 20.70 1.74
N ALA A 29 18.13 20.63 0.63
CA ALA A 29 17.50 20.32 -0.63
C ALA A 29 16.88 18.94 -0.40
N ALA A 30 15.60 18.93 -0.02
CA ALA A 30 14.79 17.72 -0.13
C ALA A 30 14.90 17.34 -1.60
N TRP A 31 15.61 16.26 -1.88
CA TRP A 31 15.74 15.73 -3.23
C TRP A 31 14.35 15.23 -3.59
N ALA A 32 13.57 16.10 -4.24
CA ALA A 32 12.31 15.71 -4.83
C ALA A 32 12.60 14.60 -5.84
N GLU A 33 11.88 13.49 -5.73
CA GLU A 33 11.94 12.38 -6.68
C GLU A 33 11.74 12.92 -8.11
N ASP A 34 12.74 12.73 -8.99
CA ASP A 34 12.64 13.15 -10.39
C ASP A 34 11.55 12.34 -11.10
N ARG A 35 10.45 13.00 -11.47
CA ARG A 35 9.29 12.36 -12.12
C ARG A 35 9.18 12.85 -13.55
N MET A 36 9.30 11.94 -14.51
CA MET A 36 9.23 12.28 -15.94
C MET A 36 8.14 11.48 -16.63
N ALA A 37 7.36 12.13 -17.49
CA ALA A 37 6.35 11.46 -18.30
C ALA A 37 6.51 11.75 -19.78
N LEU A 38 6.36 10.72 -20.62
CA LEU A 38 6.10 10.85 -22.04
C LEU A 38 4.64 10.49 -22.30
N VAL A 39 3.84 11.47 -22.72
CA VAL A 39 2.40 11.35 -22.94
C VAL A 39 2.13 11.52 -24.43
N VAL A 40 1.51 10.52 -25.05
CA VAL A 40 1.26 10.48 -26.49
C VAL A 40 -0.23 10.31 -26.77
N GLY A 41 -0.79 11.12 -27.67
CA GLY A 41 -2.17 10.99 -28.13
C GLY A 41 -2.26 11.10 -29.65
N ASN A 42 -2.71 10.04 -30.33
CA ASN A 42 -2.82 10.01 -31.79
C ASN A 42 -4.30 9.85 -32.21
N SER A 43 -4.81 10.85 -32.93
CA SER A 43 -6.19 10.95 -33.37
C SER A 43 -6.30 11.03 -34.90
N THR A 44 -5.48 11.86 -35.56
CA THR A 44 -5.64 12.21 -36.97
C THR A 44 -4.89 11.28 -37.92
N TYR A 45 -5.28 10.01 -37.94
CA TYR A 45 -4.66 9.01 -38.81
C TYR A 45 -4.91 9.26 -40.30
N GLY A 46 -3.87 9.13 -41.13
CA GLY A 46 -3.96 9.37 -42.57
C GLY A 46 -4.51 8.20 -43.38
N ALA A 47 -4.15 6.95 -43.03
CA ALA A 47 -4.53 5.76 -43.80
C ALA A 47 -5.55 4.85 -43.10
N VAL A 48 -5.83 5.12 -41.81
CA VAL A 48 -6.80 4.38 -41.01
C VAL A 48 -7.82 5.32 -40.39
N THR A 49 -8.93 4.75 -39.90
CA THR A 49 -9.99 5.53 -39.25
C THR A 49 -9.42 6.40 -38.13
N SER A 50 -9.74 7.69 -38.15
CA SER A 50 -9.38 8.61 -37.07
C SER A 50 -10.11 8.28 -35.77
N LEU A 51 -9.53 8.70 -34.65
CA LEU A 51 -10.13 8.59 -33.31
C LEU A 51 -10.38 9.99 -32.75
N ASP A 52 -11.50 10.20 -32.08
CA ASP A 52 -11.93 11.55 -31.71
C ASP A 52 -11.25 12.02 -30.39
N ASN A 53 -10.99 11.11 -29.47
CA ASN A 53 -10.62 11.45 -28.09
C ASN A 53 -9.12 11.32 -27.71
N PRO A 54 -8.24 10.55 -28.39
CA PRO A 54 -6.85 10.37 -27.93
C PRO A 54 -6.03 11.64 -27.69
N VAL A 55 -6.19 12.67 -28.52
CA VAL A 55 -5.53 13.97 -28.29
C VAL A 55 -6.09 14.67 -27.05
N HIS A 56 -7.40 14.61 -26.81
CA HIS A 56 -8.01 15.16 -25.59
C HIS A 56 -7.55 14.40 -24.35
N ASP A 57 -7.50 13.06 -24.44
CA ASP A 57 -7.04 12.16 -23.39
C ASP A 57 -5.59 12.47 -22.98
N ALA A 58 -4.69 12.54 -23.97
CA ALA A 58 -3.29 12.89 -23.74
C ALA A 58 -3.13 14.28 -23.12
N GLN A 59 -3.92 15.27 -23.55
CA GLN A 59 -3.89 16.60 -22.95
C GLN A 59 -4.42 16.62 -21.50
N LEU A 60 -5.47 15.84 -21.20
CA LEU A 60 -5.98 15.69 -19.84
C LEU A 60 -4.92 15.04 -18.95
N MET A 61 -4.35 13.93 -19.40
CA MET A 61 -3.31 13.22 -18.67
C MET A 61 -2.06 14.06 -18.44
N ALA A 62 -1.61 14.82 -19.45
CA ALA A 62 -0.48 15.72 -19.30
C ALA A 62 -0.71 16.74 -18.18
N ARG A 63 -1.85 17.45 -18.19
CA ARG A 63 -2.20 18.41 -17.14
C ARG A 63 -2.29 17.76 -15.76
N THR A 64 -2.91 16.59 -15.67
CA THR A 64 -3.06 15.86 -14.41
C THR A 64 -1.70 15.41 -13.85
N LEU A 65 -0.81 14.92 -14.71
CA LEU A 65 0.53 14.48 -14.31
C LEU A 65 1.40 15.66 -13.87
N GLU A 66 1.32 16.80 -14.57
CA GLU A 66 1.96 18.05 -14.15
C GLU A 66 1.48 18.49 -12.75
N GLN A 67 0.17 18.38 -12.47
CA GLN A 67 -0.40 18.72 -11.16
C GLN A 67 0.16 17.87 -10.01
N VAL A 68 0.54 16.61 -10.28
CA VAL A 68 1.12 15.70 -9.29
C VAL A 68 2.65 15.59 -9.39
N GLY A 69 3.29 16.58 -10.04
CA GLY A 69 4.74 16.80 -9.97
C GLY A 69 5.58 16.13 -11.07
N PHE A 70 4.98 15.65 -12.16
CA PHE A 70 5.74 15.15 -13.30
C PHE A 70 6.20 16.27 -14.24
N GLU A 71 7.43 16.16 -14.74
CA GLU A 71 7.89 16.85 -15.94
C GLU A 71 7.35 16.09 -17.17
N VAL A 72 6.39 16.69 -17.88
CA VAL A 72 5.68 16.03 -18.98
C VAL A 72 6.21 16.48 -20.34
N THR A 73 6.54 15.51 -21.19
CA THR A 73 6.66 15.69 -22.64
C THR A 73 5.39 15.19 -23.31
N LEU A 74 4.56 16.12 -23.80
CA LEU A 74 3.33 15.80 -24.54
C LEU A 74 3.63 15.75 -26.05
N LEU A 75 3.16 14.70 -26.71
CA LEU A 75 3.22 14.54 -28.16
C LEU A 75 1.83 14.19 -28.70
N THR A 76 1.35 14.96 -29.66
CA THR A 76 0.03 14.75 -30.29
C THR A 76 0.18 14.52 -31.78
N ASP A 77 -0.60 13.58 -32.33
CA ASP A 77 -0.61 13.21 -33.74
C ASP A 77 0.82 12.96 -34.29
N ALA A 78 1.54 12.10 -33.57
CA ALA A 78 2.95 11.83 -33.81
C ALA A 78 3.16 10.94 -35.04
N THR A 79 4.10 11.35 -35.90
CA THR A 79 4.66 10.46 -36.94
C THR A 79 5.52 9.36 -36.32
N GLN A 80 5.82 8.31 -37.09
CA GLN A 80 6.68 7.22 -36.63
C GLN A 80 8.05 7.72 -36.16
N VAL A 81 8.62 8.67 -36.91
CA VAL A 81 9.94 9.22 -36.63
C VAL A 81 9.93 10.07 -35.36
N GLU A 82 8.89 10.88 -35.16
CA GLU A 82 8.73 11.68 -33.94
C GLU A 82 8.55 10.79 -32.72
N LEU A 83 7.67 9.79 -32.81
CA LEU A 83 7.42 8.84 -31.71
C LEU A 83 8.69 8.08 -31.33
N LYS A 84 9.43 7.52 -32.30
CA LYS A 84 10.70 6.83 -32.05
C LYS A 84 11.75 7.76 -31.42
N ARG A 85 11.84 9.01 -31.89
CA ARG A 85 12.77 10.01 -31.32
C ARG A 85 12.39 10.40 -29.90
N ALA A 86 11.10 10.61 -29.63
CA ALA A 86 10.59 10.96 -28.31
C ALA A 86 10.84 9.83 -27.31
N ILE A 87 10.54 8.57 -27.66
CA ILE A 87 10.82 7.40 -26.81
C ILE A 87 12.32 7.27 -26.53
N ALA A 88 13.16 7.42 -27.55
CA ALA A 88 14.61 7.34 -27.37
C ALA A 88 15.16 8.49 -26.52
N GLN A 89 14.60 9.70 -26.66
CA GLN A 89 14.96 10.85 -25.83
C GLN A 89 14.51 10.66 -24.39
N PHE A 90 13.27 10.20 -24.18
CA PHE A 90 12.73 9.91 -22.86
C PHE A 90 13.61 8.92 -22.10
N GLY A 91 13.98 7.80 -22.73
CA GLY A 91 14.92 6.84 -22.13
C GLY A 91 16.31 7.42 -21.85
N ARG A 92 16.83 8.33 -22.71
CA ARG A 92 18.11 9.03 -22.44
C ARG A 92 17.99 9.97 -21.24
N THR A 93 16.89 10.71 -21.14
CA THR A 93 16.67 11.64 -20.04
C THR A 93 16.52 10.88 -18.72
N LEU A 94 15.74 9.79 -18.69
CA LEU A 94 15.62 8.93 -17.51
C LEU A 94 16.96 8.35 -17.05
N ARG A 95 17.80 7.86 -17.99
CA ARG A 95 19.17 7.36 -17.68
C ARG A 95 20.10 8.43 -17.11
N ALA A 96 19.81 9.71 -17.34
CA ALA A 96 20.60 10.82 -16.83
C ALA A 96 20.13 11.30 -15.45
N LYS A 97 19.02 10.76 -14.92
CA LYS A 97 18.51 11.03 -13.58
C LYS A 97 19.06 10.01 -12.57
N ASP A 98 18.79 10.26 -11.29
CA ASP A 98 19.16 9.37 -10.20
C ASP A 98 18.35 8.07 -10.20
N GLU A 99 18.86 7.05 -9.51
CA GLU A 99 18.20 5.73 -9.42
C GLU A 99 16.79 5.80 -8.82
N ALA A 100 16.48 6.85 -8.05
CA ALA A 100 15.14 7.08 -7.49
C ALA A 100 14.11 7.61 -8.50
N ALA A 101 14.51 7.94 -9.74
CA ALA A 101 13.61 8.57 -10.70
C ALA A 101 12.40 7.71 -11.10
N VAL A 102 11.31 8.37 -11.47
CA VAL A 102 10.09 7.74 -11.96
C VAL A 102 9.92 8.05 -13.43
N GLY A 103 9.79 7.00 -14.25
CA GLY A 103 9.41 7.13 -15.64
C GLY A 103 7.96 6.72 -15.84
N LEU A 104 7.15 7.58 -16.47
CA LEU A 104 5.81 7.25 -16.92
C LEU A 104 5.68 7.38 -18.43
N PHE A 105 5.16 6.34 -19.09
CA PHE A 105 4.73 6.41 -20.48
C PHE A 105 3.22 6.24 -20.56
N TYR A 106 2.54 7.18 -21.20
CA TYR A 106 1.12 7.10 -21.48
C TYR A 106 0.91 7.19 -22.99
N TYR A 107 0.07 6.31 -23.54
CA TYR A 107 -0.31 6.33 -24.95
C TYR A 107 -1.82 6.16 -25.10
N ALA A 108 -2.44 7.09 -25.84
CA ALA A 108 -3.79 6.98 -26.36
C ALA A 108 -3.78 6.97 -27.89
N GLY A 109 -4.56 6.07 -28.51
CA GLY A 109 -4.65 5.95 -29.97
C GLY A 109 -4.87 4.52 -30.44
N HIS A 110 -4.66 4.22 -31.72
CA HIS A 110 -4.71 2.85 -32.20
C HIS A 110 -3.49 2.03 -31.75
N GLY A 111 -3.76 0.80 -31.31
CA GLY A 111 -2.74 -0.20 -31.03
C GLY A 111 -3.17 -1.55 -31.60
N VAL A 112 -2.22 -2.27 -32.20
CA VAL A 112 -2.48 -3.59 -32.80
C VAL A 112 -1.50 -4.63 -32.28
N GLN A 113 -1.93 -5.88 -32.30
CA GLN A 113 -1.08 -7.03 -32.00
C GLN A 113 -0.68 -7.76 -33.28
N SER A 114 0.55 -8.24 -33.33
CA SER A 114 0.99 -9.23 -34.32
C SER A 114 2.03 -10.18 -33.71
N PHE A 115 1.80 -11.49 -33.87
CA PHE A 115 2.66 -12.56 -33.33
C PHE A 115 3.04 -12.39 -31.83
N GLY A 116 2.09 -11.92 -31.02
CA GLY A 116 2.27 -11.70 -29.59
C GLY A 116 3.01 -10.41 -29.22
N ASN A 117 3.35 -9.56 -30.19
CA ASN A 117 3.94 -8.24 -29.96
C ASN A 117 2.92 -7.13 -30.15
N ASN A 118 3.05 -6.07 -29.36
CA ASN A 118 2.16 -4.92 -29.40
C ASN A 118 2.80 -3.79 -30.18
N TYR A 119 2.02 -3.14 -31.04
CA TYR A 119 2.48 -2.03 -31.87
C TYR A 119 1.59 -0.81 -31.67
N LEU A 120 2.23 0.31 -31.37
CA LEU A 120 1.62 1.64 -31.33
C LEU A 120 1.63 2.21 -32.74
N LEU A 121 0.47 2.63 -33.24
CA LEU A 121 0.33 3.14 -34.59
C LEU A 121 0.55 4.67 -34.63
N PRO A 122 1.55 5.16 -35.38
CA PRO A 122 1.71 6.59 -35.64
C PRO A 122 0.66 7.10 -36.64
N VAL A 123 0.43 8.41 -36.69
CA VAL A 123 -0.62 8.98 -37.57
C VAL A 123 -0.30 8.86 -39.06
N ASP A 124 0.99 8.76 -39.41
CA ASP A 124 1.49 8.56 -40.76
C ASP A 124 1.61 7.08 -41.15
N VAL A 125 1.05 6.16 -40.35
CA VAL A 125 1.11 4.73 -40.67
C VAL A 125 0.40 4.44 -41.98
N THR A 126 1.08 3.68 -42.84
CA THR A 126 0.53 3.12 -44.07
C THR A 126 0.91 1.66 -44.13
N LEU A 127 -0.06 0.76 -43.96
CA LEU A 127 0.17 -0.68 -43.99
C LEU A 127 -0.53 -1.28 -45.20
N SER A 128 0.23 -1.99 -46.04
CA SER A 128 -0.32 -2.75 -47.18
C SER A 128 -0.28 -4.26 -46.92
N ASP A 129 0.73 -4.73 -46.20
CA ASP A 129 0.92 -6.14 -45.83
C ASP A 129 1.20 -6.23 -44.32
N ALA A 130 0.66 -7.24 -43.65
CA ALA A 130 0.90 -7.47 -42.22
C ALA A 130 2.39 -7.65 -41.89
N ALA A 131 3.17 -8.18 -42.84
CA ALA A 131 4.61 -8.40 -42.68
C ALA A 131 5.40 -7.10 -42.51
N ASP A 132 4.87 -5.95 -42.97
CA ASP A 132 5.55 -4.66 -42.90
C ASP A 132 5.25 -3.91 -41.58
N LEU A 133 4.44 -4.48 -40.69
CA LEU A 133 3.95 -3.79 -39.49
C LEU A 133 5.08 -3.28 -38.59
N ASP A 134 6.15 -4.06 -38.41
CA ASP A 134 7.31 -3.69 -37.59
C ASP A 134 8.15 -2.56 -38.23
N LEU A 135 8.07 -2.41 -39.56
CA LEU A 135 8.73 -1.36 -40.32
C LEU A 135 8.01 -0.02 -40.21
N VAL A 136 6.67 -0.02 -40.13
CA VAL A 136 5.83 1.20 -40.18
C VAL A 136 5.23 1.61 -38.83
N ALA A 137 5.12 0.70 -37.87
CA ALA A 137 4.63 0.99 -36.52
C ALA A 137 5.78 1.13 -35.50
N VAL A 138 5.43 1.27 -34.21
CA VAL A 138 6.39 1.30 -33.11
C VAL A 138 6.05 0.21 -32.11
N GLU A 139 6.95 -0.75 -31.91
CA GLU A 139 6.78 -1.83 -30.93
C GLU A 139 6.70 -1.26 -29.50
N ALA A 140 5.63 -1.57 -28.76
CA ALA A 140 5.44 -1.10 -27.38
C ALA A 140 6.53 -1.62 -26.43
N GLN A 141 7.05 -2.83 -26.68
CA GLN A 141 8.20 -3.37 -25.95
C GLN A 141 9.46 -2.51 -26.12
N SER A 142 9.59 -1.71 -27.19
CA SER A 142 10.71 -0.78 -27.33
C SER A 142 10.69 0.31 -26.25
N VAL A 143 9.50 0.73 -25.81
CA VAL A 143 9.30 1.67 -24.68
C VAL A 143 9.80 1.01 -23.39
N LEU A 144 9.33 -0.21 -23.11
CA LEU A 144 9.77 -0.98 -21.93
C LEU A 144 11.28 -1.16 -21.90
N ARG A 145 11.92 -1.46 -23.04
CA ARG A 145 13.39 -1.58 -23.13
C ARG A 145 14.10 -0.26 -22.84
N GLN A 146 13.58 0.87 -23.34
CA GLN A 146 14.17 2.18 -23.05
C GLN A 146 14.05 2.54 -21.56
N MET A 147 12.88 2.31 -20.95
CA MET A 147 12.63 2.56 -19.53
C MET A 147 13.46 1.63 -18.64
N ALA A 148 13.47 0.33 -18.90
CA ALA A 148 14.25 -0.64 -18.12
C ALA A 148 15.76 -0.38 -18.17
N SER A 149 16.27 0.14 -19.30
CA SER A 149 17.68 0.52 -19.41
C SER A 149 18.09 1.69 -18.50
N ALA A 150 17.11 2.46 -17.97
CA ALA A 150 17.35 3.53 -17.02
C ALA A 150 17.69 3.03 -15.61
N ARG A 151 17.31 1.79 -15.26
CA ARG A 151 17.54 1.20 -13.93
C ARG A 151 17.05 2.08 -12.78
N ASN A 152 16.02 2.87 -13.05
CA ASN A 152 15.34 3.71 -12.09
C ASN A 152 14.34 2.89 -11.27
N ALA A 153 13.94 3.41 -10.12
CA ALA A 153 13.17 2.68 -9.11
C ALA A 153 11.78 2.26 -9.60
N THR A 154 11.13 3.11 -10.41
CA THR A 154 9.74 2.91 -10.82
C THR A 154 9.53 3.28 -12.28
N ASN A 155 9.04 2.33 -13.07
CA ASN A 155 8.57 2.54 -14.43
C ASN A 155 7.07 2.28 -14.50
N ILE A 156 6.31 3.17 -15.12
CA ILE A 156 4.86 3.06 -15.27
C ILE A 156 4.52 3.17 -16.75
N VAL A 157 3.84 2.18 -17.30
CA VAL A 157 3.39 2.17 -18.70
C VAL A 157 1.88 2.03 -18.72
N ILE A 158 1.20 2.99 -19.34
CA ILE A 158 -0.26 3.05 -19.42
C ILE A 158 -0.66 3.11 -20.89
N LEU A 159 -1.42 2.12 -21.34
CA LEU A 159 -1.88 2.00 -22.72
C LEU A 159 -3.40 2.14 -22.77
N ASP A 160 -3.87 3.32 -23.18
CA ASP A 160 -5.26 3.61 -23.54
C ASP A 160 -5.47 3.50 -25.05
N ALA A 161 -5.13 2.32 -25.57
CA ALA A 161 -5.22 2.08 -27.00
C ALA A 161 -6.55 1.41 -27.35
N CYS A 162 -7.23 1.93 -28.38
CA CYS A 162 -8.33 1.22 -29.03
C CYS A 162 -7.75 -0.01 -29.74
N ARG A 163 -8.33 -1.18 -29.45
CA ARG A 163 -7.79 -2.50 -29.81
C ARG A 163 -8.61 -3.19 -30.89
N ASN A 164 -9.34 -2.42 -31.68
CA ASN A 164 -9.92 -2.85 -32.95
C ASN A 164 -8.86 -2.71 -34.03
N ASN A 165 -8.51 -3.78 -34.73
CA ASN A 165 -7.59 -3.67 -35.86
C ASN A 165 -8.20 -2.73 -36.93
N PRO A 166 -7.58 -1.56 -37.18
CA PRO A 166 -8.13 -0.63 -38.17
C PRO A 166 -7.83 -1.08 -39.62
N PHE A 167 -6.95 -2.06 -39.81
CA PHE A 167 -6.61 -2.65 -41.11
C PHE A 167 -7.53 -3.83 -41.44
N VAL A 168 -8.83 -3.56 -41.59
CA VAL A 168 -9.86 -4.58 -41.88
C VAL A 168 -9.63 -5.37 -43.17
N SER A 169 -8.78 -4.86 -44.08
CA SER A 169 -8.40 -5.54 -45.32
C SER A 169 -7.21 -6.49 -45.19
N VAL A 170 -6.55 -6.53 -44.02
CA VAL A 170 -5.37 -7.35 -43.75
C VAL A 170 -5.76 -8.53 -42.86
N SER A 171 -6.07 -9.66 -43.49
CA SER A 171 -6.61 -10.87 -42.84
C SER A 171 -5.72 -11.48 -41.76
N GLU A 172 -4.42 -11.21 -41.79
CA GLU A 172 -3.42 -11.72 -40.87
C GLU A 172 -3.41 -10.97 -39.53
N LEU A 173 -4.13 -9.84 -39.42
CA LEU A 173 -4.22 -9.00 -38.22
C LEU A 173 -5.62 -9.10 -37.56
N ASN A 174 -6.26 -10.27 -37.58
CA ASN A 174 -7.62 -10.45 -37.03
C ASN A 174 -7.68 -10.57 -35.51
N ASP A 175 -6.53 -10.56 -34.82
CA ASP A 175 -6.49 -10.61 -33.37
C ASP A 175 -6.98 -9.27 -32.79
N ASN A 176 -8.06 -9.31 -32.03
CA ASN A 176 -8.54 -8.16 -31.27
C ASN A 176 -7.74 -8.06 -29.97
N GLY A 177 -7.46 -6.85 -29.53
CA GLY A 177 -6.66 -6.65 -28.34
C GLY A 177 -5.17 -6.40 -28.59
N LEU A 178 -4.46 -6.26 -27.48
CA LEU A 178 -3.02 -6.24 -27.31
C LEU A 178 -2.66 -7.52 -26.54
N ALA A 179 -1.50 -8.06 -26.85
CA ALA A 179 -0.91 -9.15 -26.10
C ALA A 179 -0.55 -8.68 -24.68
N GLU A 180 -0.55 -9.61 -23.74
CA GLU A 180 0.07 -9.36 -22.44
C GLU A 180 1.59 -9.20 -22.61
N MET A 181 2.14 -8.07 -22.16
CA MET A 181 3.59 -7.84 -22.15
C MET A 181 4.20 -8.25 -20.81
N GLN A 182 5.34 -8.95 -20.85
CA GLN A 182 6.14 -9.21 -19.67
C GLN A 182 6.95 -7.95 -19.31
N ALA A 183 6.61 -7.34 -18.18
CA ALA A 183 7.27 -6.14 -17.71
C ALA A 183 8.53 -6.50 -16.86
N PRO A 184 9.67 -5.83 -17.07
CA PRO A 184 10.86 -6.00 -16.22
C PRO A 184 10.59 -5.55 -14.78
N THR A 185 11.29 -6.14 -13.81
CA THR A 185 11.21 -5.75 -12.38
C THR A 185 11.30 -4.23 -12.19
N GLY A 186 10.46 -3.69 -11.31
CA GLY A 186 10.32 -2.25 -11.11
C GLY A 186 9.36 -1.58 -12.11
N THR A 187 8.56 -2.36 -12.85
CA THR A 187 7.60 -1.82 -13.82
C THR A 187 6.16 -2.15 -13.45
N PHE A 188 5.30 -1.14 -13.52
CA PHE A 188 3.85 -1.22 -13.47
C PHE A 188 3.29 -1.03 -14.89
N LEU A 189 2.41 -1.92 -15.32
CA LEU A 189 1.81 -1.89 -16.64
C LEU A 189 0.29 -1.88 -16.53
N ALA A 190 -0.36 -0.88 -17.12
CA ALA A 190 -1.81 -0.73 -17.13
C ALA A 190 -2.35 -0.66 -18.57
N TYR A 191 -3.50 -1.26 -18.76
CA TYR A 191 -4.25 -1.26 -20.01
C TYR A 191 -5.68 -0.77 -19.74
N ALA A 192 -6.23 0.02 -20.66
CA ALA A 192 -7.60 0.50 -20.56
C ALA A 192 -8.66 -0.61 -20.58
N THR A 193 -8.31 -1.81 -21.06
CA THR A 193 -9.18 -3.00 -21.06
C THR A 193 -8.37 -4.29 -20.91
N ALA A 194 -9.03 -5.42 -20.65
CA ALA A 194 -8.41 -6.72 -20.45
C ALA A 194 -7.72 -7.25 -21.73
N PRO A 195 -6.63 -8.04 -21.64
CA PRO A 195 -6.03 -8.72 -22.79
C PRO A 195 -7.06 -9.43 -23.68
N GLY A 196 -7.03 -9.19 -25.00
CA GLY A 196 -8.01 -9.69 -25.95
C GLY A 196 -9.30 -8.86 -26.16
N ASP A 197 -9.66 -7.96 -25.23
CA ASP A 197 -10.85 -7.10 -25.35
C ASP A 197 -10.58 -5.74 -26.03
N VAL A 198 -11.62 -4.95 -26.27
CA VAL A 198 -11.55 -3.61 -26.91
C VAL A 198 -11.89 -2.52 -25.90
N ALA A 199 -11.15 -1.40 -25.94
CA ALA A 199 -11.41 -0.21 -25.13
C ALA A 199 -12.37 0.74 -25.86
N LEU A 200 -13.28 1.38 -25.12
CA LEU A 200 -14.21 2.35 -25.67
C LEU A 200 -13.55 3.73 -25.74
N ASP A 201 -13.62 4.37 -26.90
CA ASP A 201 -13.14 5.75 -27.10
C ASP A 201 -13.97 6.76 -26.27
N GLY A 202 -15.26 6.45 -26.03
CA GLY A 202 -16.22 7.38 -25.41
C GLY A 202 -17.12 8.07 -26.44
N ALA A 203 -18.27 8.59 -26.01
CA ALA A 203 -19.23 9.21 -26.92
C ALA A 203 -19.01 10.72 -27.11
N GLU A 204 -18.59 11.42 -26.04
CA GLU A 204 -18.26 12.85 -26.06
C GLU A 204 -17.19 13.15 -24.98
N GLY A 205 -16.02 13.68 -25.38
CA GLY A 205 -14.99 14.15 -24.45
C GLY A 205 -13.73 13.28 -24.39
N ASN A 206 -13.40 12.78 -23.19
CA ASN A 206 -12.26 11.89 -22.97
C ASN A 206 -12.76 10.44 -22.82
N SER A 207 -11.90 9.46 -23.00
CA SER A 207 -12.24 8.05 -22.80
C SER A 207 -12.68 7.78 -21.35
N PRO A 208 -13.58 6.79 -21.09
CA PRO A 208 -13.97 6.41 -19.74
C PRO A 208 -12.76 6.06 -18.86
N PHE A 209 -11.77 5.38 -19.44
CA PHE A 209 -10.55 5.00 -18.74
C PHE A 209 -9.72 6.23 -18.35
N THR A 210 -9.46 7.14 -19.30
CA THR A 210 -8.65 8.33 -19.04
C THR A 210 -9.35 9.30 -18.11
N ASN A 211 -10.66 9.48 -18.23
CA ASN A 211 -11.45 10.26 -17.27
C ASN A 211 -11.33 9.70 -15.85
N ALA A 212 -11.50 8.38 -15.68
CA ALA A 212 -11.37 7.75 -14.37
C ALA A 212 -9.94 7.87 -13.84
N LEU A 213 -8.93 7.56 -14.65
CA LEU A 213 -7.52 7.63 -14.27
C LEU A 213 -7.11 9.04 -13.85
N ALA A 214 -7.50 10.06 -14.62
CA ALA A 214 -7.18 11.45 -14.30
C ALA A 214 -7.77 11.88 -12.94
N ARG A 215 -8.99 11.45 -12.59
CA ARG A 215 -9.58 11.73 -11.27
C ARG A 215 -8.80 11.04 -10.15
N GLU A 216 -8.51 9.76 -10.33
CA GLU A 216 -7.92 8.92 -9.28
C GLU A 216 -6.44 9.24 -9.01
N ILE A 217 -5.66 9.62 -10.03
CA ILE A 217 -4.24 10.03 -9.88
C ILE A 217 -4.07 11.24 -8.95
N THR A 218 -5.07 12.13 -8.89
CA THR A 218 -5.01 13.33 -8.03
C THR A 218 -5.29 13.04 -6.56
N LYS A 219 -5.73 11.82 -6.21
CA LYS A 219 -6.00 11.46 -4.82
C LYS A 219 -4.70 11.34 -4.04
N VAL A 220 -4.71 11.96 -2.86
CA VAL A 220 -3.53 12.06 -2.02
C VAL A 220 -3.21 10.72 -1.36
N ASN A 221 -1.92 10.36 -1.32
CA ASN A 221 -1.41 9.23 -0.55
C ASN A 221 -2.06 7.87 -0.90
N GLU A 222 -2.59 7.72 -2.10
CA GLU A 222 -3.09 6.44 -2.61
C GLU A 222 -2.00 5.69 -3.40
N PRO A 223 -1.69 4.43 -3.03
CA PRO A 223 -0.82 3.56 -3.83
C PRO A 223 -1.41 3.32 -5.22
N ILE A 224 -0.54 3.18 -6.22
CA ILE A 224 -0.93 2.96 -7.63
C ILE A 224 -1.88 1.78 -7.82
N GLU A 225 -1.72 0.69 -7.05
CA GLU A 225 -2.62 -0.47 -7.09
C GLU A 225 -4.04 -0.09 -6.65
N GLN A 226 -4.18 0.78 -5.66
CA GLN A 226 -5.49 1.28 -5.23
C GLN A 226 -6.07 2.23 -6.26
N VAL A 227 -5.27 3.15 -6.82
CA VAL A 227 -5.67 4.05 -7.91
C VAL A 227 -6.27 3.22 -9.06
N LEU A 228 -5.55 2.20 -9.56
CA LEU A 228 -6.05 1.38 -10.68
C LEU A 228 -7.25 0.51 -10.30
N LYS A 229 -7.35 0.05 -9.06
CA LYS A 229 -8.56 -0.63 -8.57
C LYS A 229 -9.78 0.29 -8.61
N GLN A 230 -9.62 1.57 -8.26
CA GLN A 230 -10.69 2.56 -8.35
C GLN A 230 -11.05 2.86 -9.80
N VAL A 231 -10.06 3.06 -10.67
CA VAL A 231 -10.26 3.23 -12.11
C VAL A 231 -11.06 2.06 -12.68
N ARG A 232 -10.69 0.82 -12.35
CA ARG A 232 -11.44 -0.38 -12.77
C ARG A 232 -12.89 -0.33 -12.34
N ARG A 233 -13.17 0.05 -11.09
CA ARG A 233 -14.56 0.19 -10.60
C ARG A 233 -15.34 1.23 -11.40
N SER A 234 -14.78 2.42 -11.58
CA SER A 234 -15.44 3.50 -12.33
C SER A 234 -15.70 3.13 -13.78
N VAL A 235 -14.73 2.51 -14.47
CA VAL A 235 -14.90 2.12 -15.88
C VAL A 235 -15.92 1.00 -16.02
N LEU A 236 -15.93 0.01 -15.12
CA LEU A 236 -16.96 -1.04 -15.13
C LEU A 236 -18.36 -0.46 -14.97
N GLU A 237 -18.53 0.51 -14.06
CA GLU A 237 -19.80 1.17 -13.83
C GLU A 237 -20.23 2.03 -15.02
N GLU A 238 -19.34 2.88 -15.55
CA GLU A 238 -19.62 3.79 -16.66
C GLU A 238 -19.88 3.07 -17.98
N THR A 239 -19.30 1.88 -18.16
CA THR A 239 -19.42 1.11 -19.40
C THR A 239 -20.44 -0.03 -19.32
N ASP A 240 -21.20 -0.14 -18.23
CA ASP A 240 -22.12 -1.26 -17.97
C ASP A 240 -21.43 -2.64 -18.08
N GLY A 241 -20.18 -2.72 -17.62
CA GLY A 241 -19.35 -3.93 -17.66
C GLY A 241 -18.76 -4.27 -19.03
N ARG A 242 -18.88 -3.40 -20.04
CA ARG A 242 -18.33 -3.65 -21.39
C ARG A 242 -16.82 -3.46 -21.50
N GLN A 243 -16.20 -2.77 -20.54
CA GLN A 243 -14.77 -2.53 -20.51
C GLN A 243 -14.23 -2.79 -19.10
N THR A 244 -13.15 -3.57 -19.00
CA THR A 244 -12.52 -3.91 -17.72
C THR A 244 -11.04 -3.56 -17.76
N PRO A 245 -10.61 -2.44 -17.15
CA PRO A 245 -9.19 -2.09 -17.07
C PRO A 245 -8.35 -3.19 -16.42
N TRP A 246 -7.14 -3.40 -16.94
CA TRP A 246 -6.26 -4.48 -16.52
C TRP A 246 -4.87 -3.95 -16.17
N ASP A 247 -4.24 -4.53 -15.16
CA ASP A 247 -2.90 -4.14 -14.74
C ASP A 247 -2.05 -5.37 -14.40
N SER A 248 -0.74 -5.20 -14.51
CA SER A 248 0.29 -6.16 -14.09
C SER A 248 1.42 -5.37 -13.46
N SER A 249 1.83 -5.79 -12.25
CA SER A 249 2.84 -5.09 -11.46
C SER A 249 4.01 -6.00 -11.14
N SER A 250 5.21 -5.45 -11.33
CA SER A 250 6.47 -5.98 -10.81
C SER A 250 7.20 -4.93 -9.97
N LEU A 251 6.47 -3.92 -9.49
CA LEU A 251 7.01 -2.90 -8.59
C LEU A 251 7.58 -3.56 -7.33
N VAL A 252 8.70 -3.03 -6.87
CA VAL A 252 9.37 -3.47 -5.64
C VAL A 252 9.19 -2.48 -4.50
N ASN A 253 8.79 -1.25 -4.81
CA ASN A 253 8.52 -0.17 -3.87
C ASN A 253 7.10 0.36 -4.09
N ASP A 254 6.48 0.87 -3.03
CA ASP A 254 5.21 1.57 -3.13
C ASP A 254 5.39 2.87 -3.93
N PHE A 255 4.52 3.09 -4.92
CA PHE A 255 4.47 4.34 -5.66
C PHE A 255 3.12 5.04 -5.45
N VAL A 256 3.20 6.36 -5.23
CA VAL A 256 2.06 7.26 -5.05
C VAL A 256 2.20 8.43 -6.01
N PHE A 257 1.15 8.67 -6.80
CA PHE A 257 1.09 9.80 -7.73
C PHE A 257 1.06 11.14 -6.99
N ASN A 258 0.02 11.41 -6.21
CA ASN A 258 -0.06 12.63 -5.42
C ASN A 258 0.40 12.36 -3.99
N LYS A 259 1.72 12.30 -3.80
CA LYS A 259 2.30 12.18 -2.47
C LYS A 259 2.23 13.55 -1.81
N VAL A 260 1.15 13.78 -1.06
CA VAL A 260 1.16 14.84 -0.07
C VAL A 260 1.83 14.25 1.15
N GLU A 261 3.15 14.47 1.23
CA GLU A 261 3.80 14.33 2.52
C GLU A 261 2.96 15.15 3.50
N SER A 262 2.39 14.47 4.49
CA SER A 262 1.84 15.17 5.63
C SER A 262 2.97 16.08 6.08
N ASN A 263 2.79 17.39 5.91
CA ASN A 263 3.65 18.39 6.52
C ASN A 263 3.39 18.36 8.03
N LEU A 264 3.75 17.23 8.66
CA LEU A 264 4.32 17.14 9.98
C LEU A 264 5.81 17.56 9.92
N GLY A 265 6.21 18.32 8.89
CA GLY A 265 7.33 19.23 8.94
C GLY A 265 6.97 20.46 9.78
N ALA A 266 7.38 20.42 11.05
CA ALA A 266 7.71 21.55 11.93
C ALA A 266 7.15 22.95 11.53
N GLY A 267 6.01 23.33 12.10
CA GLY A 267 5.76 24.72 12.49
C GLY A 267 4.71 25.54 11.73
N SER A 268 3.43 25.16 11.77
CA SER A 268 2.35 26.12 12.14
C SER A 268 1.02 25.40 12.39
N ASP A 269 0.58 24.52 11.50
CA ASP A 269 -0.77 23.92 11.60
C ASP A 269 -0.77 22.62 12.41
N ALA A 270 0.28 21.80 12.26
CA ALA A 270 0.55 20.68 13.14
C ALA A 270 0.80 21.16 14.58
N ALA A 271 1.54 22.25 14.77
CA ALA A 271 1.76 22.85 16.10
C ALA A 271 0.46 23.43 16.69
N ILE A 272 -0.46 23.96 15.87
CA ILE A 272 -1.78 24.38 16.33
C ILE A 272 -2.61 23.15 16.71
N ALA A 273 -2.70 22.13 15.86
CA ALA A 273 -3.46 20.91 16.13
C ALA A 273 -2.90 20.14 17.35
N GLU A 274 -1.59 19.99 17.43
CA GLU A 274 -0.84 19.43 18.57
C GLU A 274 -1.12 20.22 19.84
N ARG A 275 -1.06 21.56 19.79
CA ARG A 275 -1.40 22.42 20.94
C ARG A 275 -2.88 22.32 21.31
N GLU A 276 -3.81 22.25 20.36
CA GLU A 276 -5.23 22.10 20.66
C GLU A 276 -5.55 20.73 21.24
N LEU A 277 -4.95 19.66 20.70
CA LEU A 277 -5.05 18.29 21.26
C LEU A 277 -4.43 18.21 22.66
N TRP A 278 -3.28 18.84 22.86
CA TRP A 278 -2.68 18.96 24.18
C TRP A 278 -3.55 19.77 25.14
N ASN A 279 -4.09 20.92 24.72
CA ASN A 279 -5.02 21.73 25.52
C ASN A 279 -6.26 20.93 25.92
N MET A 280 -6.83 20.14 25.00
CA MET A 280 -7.98 19.28 25.27
C MET A 280 -7.64 18.15 26.24
N ALA A 281 -6.49 17.48 26.06
CA ALA A 281 -6.03 16.43 26.96
C ALA A 281 -5.72 16.97 28.37
N GLN A 282 -5.10 18.16 28.45
CA GLN A 282 -4.80 18.83 29.71
C GLN A 282 -6.05 19.29 30.44
N GLN A 283 -7.05 19.83 29.73
CA GLN A 283 -8.31 20.30 30.32
C GLN A 283 -9.22 19.15 30.75
N SER A 284 -9.27 18.06 29.98
CA SER A 284 -10.11 16.92 30.31
C SER A 284 -9.59 16.16 31.53
N ARG A 285 -8.26 16.18 31.75
CA ARG A 285 -7.57 15.34 32.73
C ARG A 285 -7.98 13.87 32.64
N ASP A 286 -8.31 13.43 31.42
CA ASP A 286 -8.73 12.08 31.11
C ASP A 286 -7.52 11.26 30.63
N ALA A 287 -7.26 10.14 31.29
CA ALA A 287 -6.09 9.32 31.02
C ALA A 287 -6.05 8.76 29.58
N VAL A 288 -7.21 8.49 28.98
CA VAL A 288 -7.29 8.02 27.58
C VAL A 288 -6.94 9.13 26.60
N GLN A 289 -7.43 10.35 26.82
CA GLN A 289 -7.09 11.49 25.97
C GLN A 289 -5.59 11.83 26.01
N VAL A 290 -4.99 11.74 27.20
CA VAL A 290 -3.54 11.94 27.37
C VAL A 290 -2.73 10.83 26.69
N MET A 291 -3.15 9.57 26.79
CA MET A 291 -2.52 8.46 26.08
C MET A 291 -2.68 8.53 24.56
N LEU A 292 -3.83 8.99 24.05
CA LEU A 292 -4.04 9.22 22.62
C LEU A 292 -3.11 10.32 22.10
N PHE A 293 -2.92 11.39 22.88
CA PHE A 293 -1.95 12.44 22.55
C PHE A 293 -0.52 11.88 22.46
N LEU A 294 -0.07 11.13 23.48
CA LEU A 294 1.27 10.52 23.50
C LEU A 294 1.50 9.53 22.35
N ARG A 295 0.48 8.74 22.00
CA ARG A 295 0.54 7.85 20.82
C ARG A 295 0.75 8.62 19.51
N SER A 296 0.04 9.72 19.32
CA SER A 296 0.09 10.50 18.08
C SER A 296 1.27 11.47 18.01
N TYR A 297 1.77 11.94 19.17
CA TYR A 297 2.78 13.00 19.28
C TYR A 297 3.83 12.71 20.37
N GLY A 298 4.34 11.47 20.43
CA GLY A 298 5.29 11.03 21.48
C GLY A 298 6.62 11.81 21.54
N ASP A 299 7.01 12.45 20.43
CA ASP A 299 8.19 13.31 20.29
C ASP A 299 7.88 14.82 20.46
N SER A 300 6.66 15.16 20.88
CA SER A 300 6.22 16.55 21.07
C SER A 300 6.97 17.28 22.18
N PRO A 301 7.17 18.62 22.09
CA PRO A 301 7.57 19.44 23.23
C PRO A 301 6.64 19.33 24.45
N TYR A 302 5.37 18.93 24.27
CA TYR A 302 4.41 18.69 25.34
C TYR A 302 4.46 17.25 25.89
N ALA A 303 5.24 16.34 25.31
CA ALA A 303 5.26 14.92 25.72
C ALA A 303 5.70 14.73 27.18
N ALA A 304 6.66 15.54 27.66
CA ALA A 304 7.08 15.51 29.06
C ALA A 304 5.94 15.93 30.01
N ASP A 305 5.21 16.99 29.66
CA ASP A 305 4.07 17.46 30.44
C ASP A 305 2.90 16.48 30.40
N ALA A 306 2.67 15.83 29.25
CA ALA A 306 1.66 14.79 29.09
C ALA A 306 1.96 13.54 29.94
N ARG A 307 3.22 13.09 29.97
CA ARG A 307 3.64 11.99 30.87
C ARG A 307 3.46 12.37 32.35
N ALA A 308 3.85 13.58 32.73
CA ALA A 308 3.67 14.07 34.10
C ALA A 308 2.18 14.17 34.50
N LEU A 309 1.32 14.64 33.60
CA LEU A 309 -0.13 14.70 33.82
C LEU A 309 -0.73 13.29 33.93
N LEU A 310 -0.28 12.34 33.10
CA LEU A 310 -0.73 10.96 33.16
C LEU A 310 -0.36 10.31 34.50
N GLU A 311 0.84 10.60 35.00
CA GLU A 311 1.29 10.14 36.31
C GLU A 311 0.44 10.75 37.44
N GLU A 312 0.15 12.05 37.38
CA GLU A 312 -0.73 12.73 38.33
C GLU A 312 -2.16 12.13 38.32
N ILE A 313 -2.74 11.90 37.14
CA ILE A 313 -4.05 11.27 37.00
C ILE A 313 -4.03 9.86 37.60
N SER A 314 -2.99 9.08 37.31
CA SER A 314 -2.87 7.71 37.82
C SER A 314 -2.75 7.65 39.36
N GLN A 315 -2.01 8.58 39.96
CA GLN A 315 -1.87 8.69 41.42
C GLN A 315 -3.16 9.19 42.09
N SER A 316 -3.87 10.13 41.46
CA SER A 316 -5.17 10.62 41.95
C SER A 316 -6.26 9.54 41.90
N ALA A 317 -6.25 8.71 40.85
CA ALA A 317 -7.16 7.57 40.71
C ALA A 317 -6.88 6.46 41.75
N GLN A 318 -5.63 6.28 42.18
CA GLN A 318 -5.26 5.38 43.28
C GLN A 318 -5.69 5.91 44.66
N SER A 319 -6.01 7.20 44.78
CA SER A 319 -6.37 7.88 46.03
C SER A 319 -7.87 7.83 46.38
N GLY A 320 -8.71 7.23 45.52
CA GLY A 320 -10.06 6.80 45.88
C GLY A 320 -11.22 7.73 45.53
N ASP A 321 -11.13 8.54 44.47
CA ASP A 321 -12.32 9.23 43.92
C ASP A 321 -12.56 8.80 42.46
N SER A 322 -13.22 7.64 42.31
CA SER A 322 -13.54 7.05 41.01
C SER A 322 -14.75 7.77 40.39
N ALA A 323 -14.51 8.86 39.68
CA ALA A 323 -15.52 9.41 38.76
C ALA A 323 -15.65 8.48 37.55
N ASN A 324 -16.82 7.87 37.46
CA ASN A 324 -17.25 6.90 36.46
C ASN A 324 -17.14 7.47 35.02
N SER A 325 -16.09 7.14 34.29
CA SER A 325 -15.97 7.38 32.84
C SER A 325 -16.23 6.09 32.07
N THR A 326 -17.46 5.94 31.56
CA THR A 326 -17.80 4.91 30.57
C THR A 326 -17.10 5.22 29.25
N LEU A 327 -15.95 4.60 29.05
CA LEU A 327 -15.15 4.69 27.83
C LEU A 327 -15.71 3.76 26.75
N SER A 328 -16.26 4.35 25.70
CA SER A 328 -16.45 3.70 24.40
C SER A 328 -15.24 4.05 23.53
N VAL A 329 -14.19 3.24 23.59
CA VAL A 329 -13.04 3.34 22.68
C VAL A 329 -13.07 2.12 21.77
N THR A 330 -13.10 2.36 20.46
CA THR A 330 -13.25 1.33 19.43
C THR A 330 -11.95 0.57 19.08
N ASP A 331 -10.86 0.75 19.83
CA ASP A 331 -9.62 -0.02 19.63
C ASP A 331 -8.78 -0.15 20.92
N GLU A 332 -9.14 -1.09 21.77
CA GLU A 332 -8.36 -1.48 22.97
C GLU A 332 -6.90 -1.86 22.62
N THR A 333 -6.70 -2.53 21.48
CA THR A 333 -5.38 -2.94 20.97
C THR A 333 -4.44 -1.77 20.82
N ALA A 334 -4.93 -0.68 20.23
CA ALA A 334 -4.13 0.51 20.00
C ALA A 334 -3.74 1.23 21.30
N MET A 335 -4.61 1.14 22.32
CA MET A 335 -4.36 1.71 23.65
C MET A 335 -3.29 0.92 24.41
N PHE A 336 -3.34 -0.41 24.32
CA PHE A 336 -2.32 -1.27 24.93
C PHE A 336 -0.94 -1.10 24.27
N GLU A 337 -0.88 -1.07 22.93
CA GLU A 337 0.37 -0.84 22.20
C GLU A 337 0.99 0.53 22.52
N ALA A 338 0.17 1.58 22.66
CA ALA A 338 0.65 2.89 23.09
C ALA A 338 1.25 2.85 24.50
N ALA A 339 0.60 2.14 25.44
CA ALA A 339 1.09 2.01 26.81
C ALA A 339 2.43 1.27 26.93
N LEU A 340 2.70 0.31 26.04
CA LEU A 340 3.98 -0.41 25.98
C LEU A 340 5.14 0.46 25.46
N ASN A 341 4.86 1.40 24.57
CA ASN A 341 5.90 2.22 23.94
C ASN A 341 6.34 3.42 24.79
N GLU A 342 5.63 3.74 25.87
CA GLU A 342 6.01 4.81 26.79
C GLU A 342 7.01 4.34 27.83
N ASP A 343 7.93 5.20 28.27
CA ASP A 343 8.82 4.90 29.39
C ASP A 343 8.09 5.08 30.74
N GLY A 344 8.28 4.15 31.68
CA GLY A 344 7.70 4.20 33.02
C GLY A 344 6.36 3.49 33.22
N ALA A 345 5.75 3.69 34.39
CA ALA A 345 4.61 2.91 34.91
C ALA A 345 3.22 3.55 34.71
N ALA A 346 3.17 4.86 34.41
CA ALA A 346 1.92 5.62 34.39
C ALA A 346 0.98 5.21 33.23
N ALA A 347 1.52 4.97 32.04
CA ALA A 347 0.71 4.61 30.86
C ALA A 347 0.06 3.23 30.98
N LEU A 348 0.79 2.25 31.51
CA LEU A 348 0.25 0.92 31.81
C LEU A 348 -0.80 0.97 32.92
N THR A 349 -0.59 1.79 33.94
CA THR A 349 -1.58 2.02 35.02
C THR A 349 -2.88 2.62 34.45
N ALA A 350 -2.77 3.60 33.57
CA ALA A 350 -3.90 4.24 32.91
C ALA A 350 -4.66 3.29 31.97
N TYR A 351 -3.95 2.44 31.21
CA TYR A 351 -4.56 1.38 30.40
C TYR A 351 -5.38 0.41 31.28
N LEU A 352 -4.82 -0.06 32.39
CA LEU A 352 -5.49 -0.98 33.32
C LEU A 352 -6.75 -0.37 33.96
N GLN A 353 -6.78 0.96 34.15
CA GLN A 353 -7.95 1.68 34.65
C GLN A 353 -9.03 1.86 33.58
N ALA A 354 -8.62 2.16 32.34
CA ALA A 354 -9.54 2.34 31.21
C ALA A 354 -10.19 1.03 30.75
N PHE A 355 -9.46 -0.09 30.85
CA PHE A 355 -9.89 -1.42 30.41
C PHE A 355 -9.72 -2.45 31.53
N PRO A 356 -10.45 -2.36 32.66
CA PRO A 356 -10.26 -3.24 33.81
C PRO A 356 -10.58 -4.72 33.51
N ASN A 357 -11.34 -4.98 32.45
CA ASN A 357 -11.65 -6.31 31.93
C ASN A 357 -11.18 -6.48 30.47
N GLY A 358 -10.17 -5.72 30.05
CA GLY A 358 -9.60 -5.74 28.71
C GLY A 358 -8.84 -7.03 28.38
N ARG A 359 -8.71 -7.32 27.09
CA ARG A 359 -7.90 -8.43 26.54
C ARG A 359 -6.44 -8.42 27.00
N TYR A 360 -5.85 -7.25 27.28
CA TYR A 360 -4.42 -7.14 27.62
C TYR A 360 -4.13 -6.81 29.08
N VAL A 361 -5.12 -6.94 29.97
CA VAL A 361 -4.96 -6.63 31.41
C VAL A 361 -3.82 -7.41 32.05
N GLU A 362 -3.73 -8.72 31.81
CA GLU A 362 -2.68 -9.55 32.41
C GLU A 362 -1.28 -9.15 31.91
N LEU A 363 -1.14 -8.91 30.61
CA LEU A 363 0.12 -8.46 30.01
C LEU A 363 0.55 -7.08 30.54
N ALA A 364 -0.39 -6.15 30.66
CA ALA A 364 -0.11 -4.82 31.18
C ALA A 364 0.30 -4.85 32.66
N GLN A 365 -0.26 -5.76 33.48
CA GLN A 365 0.15 -5.95 34.88
C GLN A 365 1.57 -6.50 34.99
N VAL A 366 1.95 -7.45 34.12
CA VAL A 366 3.31 -8.02 34.09
C VAL A 366 4.33 -6.95 33.71
N GLU A 367 4.07 -6.18 32.64
CA GLU A 367 4.97 -5.12 32.20
C GLU A 367 5.08 -4.00 33.26
N LEU A 368 3.96 -3.64 33.90
CA LEU A 368 3.94 -2.67 34.99
C LEU A 368 4.82 -3.11 36.16
N ALA A 369 4.74 -4.39 36.55
CA ALA A 369 5.57 -4.96 37.60
C ALA A 369 7.07 -4.94 37.22
N ALA A 370 7.40 -5.31 35.98
CA ALA A 370 8.77 -5.31 35.48
C ALA A 370 9.41 -3.91 35.51
N ARG A 371 8.65 -2.86 35.17
CA ARG A 371 9.13 -1.47 35.15
C ARG A 371 9.25 -0.83 36.52
N GLN A 372 8.54 -1.35 37.52
CA GLN A 372 8.65 -0.90 38.91
C GLN A 372 9.87 -1.47 39.63
N THR A 373 10.47 -2.55 39.10
CA THR A 373 11.62 -3.23 39.69
C THR A 373 13.00 -2.78 39.20
N ASP A 374 13.10 -1.77 38.34
CA ASP A 374 14.38 -1.26 37.81
C ASP A 374 15.25 -0.49 38.85
N GLY A 375 14.99 -0.74 40.14
CA GLY A 375 15.76 -0.32 41.31
C GLY A 375 16.44 -1.50 42.02
N GLY A 376 17.14 -2.37 41.30
CA GLY A 376 18.28 -3.13 41.82
C GLY A 376 18.08 -4.34 42.74
N ASP A 377 16.85 -4.82 42.97
CA ASP A 377 16.62 -6.11 43.65
C ASP A 377 15.61 -6.96 42.85
N ASP A 378 15.93 -8.25 42.70
CA ASP A 378 15.06 -9.25 42.07
C ASP A 378 13.67 -9.23 42.77
N PRO A 379 12.55 -9.08 42.04
CA PRO A 379 11.23 -9.14 42.64
C PRO A 379 11.01 -10.49 43.33
N ASP A 380 10.54 -10.45 44.58
CA ASP A 380 9.97 -11.63 45.24
C ASP A 380 8.64 -12.00 44.57
N LEU A 381 8.73 -12.89 43.59
CA LEU A 381 7.62 -13.43 42.81
C LEU A 381 6.79 -14.49 43.58
N SER A 382 7.00 -14.68 44.89
CA SER A 382 6.26 -15.67 45.68
C SER A 382 4.76 -15.39 45.84
N SER A 383 4.32 -14.17 45.54
CA SER A 383 2.91 -13.76 45.59
C SER A 383 2.27 -13.49 44.22
N ALA A 384 3.04 -13.53 43.13
CA ALA A 384 2.51 -13.48 41.78
C ALA A 384 2.03 -14.88 41.38
N PRO A 385 0.80 -15.05 40.84
CA PRO A 385 0.43 -16.30 40.17
C PRO A 385 1.51 -16.62 39.15
N ASN A 386 2.03 -17.83 39.25
CA ASN A 386 3.23 -18.32 38.61
C ASN A 386 3.05 -18.38 37.07
N ILE A 387 3.10 -17.22 36.39
CA ILE A 387 2.95 -17.11 34.93
C ILE A 387 4.29 -16.75 34.27
N VAL A 388 5.20 -16.08 34.99
CA VAL A 388 6.51 -15.68 34.44
C VAL A 388 7.45 -16.89 34.28
N ALA A 389 7.39 -17.87 35.18
CA ALA A 389 8.08 -19.16 35.00
C ALA A 389 7.44 -20.04 33.91
N SER A 390 6.17 -19.80 33.55
CA SER A 390 5.51 -20.51 32.44
C SER A 390 5.59 -19.79 31.09
N LEU A 391 6.13 -18.56 31.02
CA LEU A 391 6.29 -17.81 29.76
C LEU A 391 7.75 -17.75 29.31
N LEU A 392 8.70 -17.77 30.24
CA LEU A 392 10.14 -17.82 29.92
C LEU A 392 10.68 -19.25 29.76
N ASP A 393 9.89 -20.24 30.18
CA ASP A 393 10.18 -21.66 29.99
C ASP A 393 8.96 -22.42 29.44
N ALA A 394 8.01 -21.72 28.78
CA ALA A 394 7.10 -22.40 27.88
C ALA A 394 7.92 -22.92 26.70
N PRO A 395 8.05 -24.25 26.53
CA PRO A 395 8.25 -24.76 25.18
C PRO A 395 7.10 -24.21 24.35
N LEU A 396 7.32 -23.98 23.04
CA LEU A 396 6.26 -23.99 22.03
C LEU A 396 5.13 -24.86 22.55
N SER A 397 4.01 -24.27 22.99
CA SER A 397 3.04 -25.01 23.79
C SER A 397 2.72 -26.27 23.02
N GLU A 398 3.09 -27.41 23.61
CA GLU A 398 2.59 -28.72 23.26
C GLU A 398 1.08 -28.70 23.53
N GLN A 399 0.32 -27.97 22.70
CA GLN A 399 -0.96 -28.47 22.28
C GLN A 399 -0.59 -29.64 21.38
N ILE A 400 -0.56 -30.80 22.03
CA ILE A 400 -0.28 -32.13 21.52
C ILE A 400 -0.62 -32.20 20.02
N GLU A 401 0.36 -31.99 19.14
CA GLU A 401 0.25 -32.55 17.79
C GLU A 401 0.50 -34.03 17.96
N VAL A 402 -0.60 -34.80 18.01
CA VAL A 402 -0.58 -36.26 18.02
C VAL A 402 0.04 -36.72 16.70
N GLY A 403 1.37 -36.74 16.66
CA GLY A 403 2.15 -37.15 15.51
C GLY A 403 1.98 -36.24 14.29
N PRO A 404 2.57 -36.62 13.15
CA PRO A 404 2.40 -35.90 11.90
C PRO A 404 0.91 -35.89 11.52
N ILE A 405 0.30 -34.71 11.46
CA ILE A 405 -1.05 -34.57 10.88
C ILE A 405 -0.94 -34.97 9.42
N THR A 406 -1.65 -36.04 9.04
CA THR A 406 -1.78 -36.46 7.64
C THR A 406 -3.06 -35.85 7.07
N PHE A 407 -3.20 -35.91 5.75
CA PHE A 407 -4.43 -35.45 5.09
C PHE A 407 -5.71 -36.14 5.63
N ALA A 408 -5.57 -37.36 6.17
CA ALA A 408 -6.66 -38.17 6.71
C ALA A 408 -6.74 -38.18 8.25
N SER A 409 -5.87 -37.44 8.94
CA SER A 409 -5.93 -37.32 10.40
C SER A 409 -7.15 -36.49 10.81
N ARG A 410 -7.90 -36.95 11.81
CA ARG A 410 -8.99 -36.16 12.41
C ARG A 410 -8.39 -35.09 13.31
N LEU A 411 -8.85 -33.85 13.15
CA LEU A 411 -8.37 -32.73 13.95
C LEU A 411 -9.06 -32.72 15.30
N GLU A 412 -8.29 -32.46 16.37
CA GLU A 412 -8.82 -32.23 17.71
C GLU A 412 -8.90 -30.73 17.95
N SER A 413 -10.08 -30.23 18.36
CA SER A 413 -10.30 -28.81 18.56
C SER A 413 -11.46 -28.54 19.51
N ASP A 414 -11.39 -27.43 20.24
CA ASP A 414 -12.54 -26.88 20.98
C ASP A 414 -13.62 -26.29 20.06
N LEU A 415 -13.32 -26.10 18.77
CA LEU A 415 -14.25 -25.63 17.76
C LEU A 415 -15.06 -26.80 17.20
N SER A 416 -16.36 -26.87 17.52
CA SER A 416 -17.25 -27.95 17.09
C SER A 416 -17.36 -28.09 15.56
N GLN A 417 -17.15 -27.01 14.79
CA GLN A 417 -17.13 -27.07 13.31
C GLN A 417 -15.86 -27.68 12.72
N VAL A 418 -14.77 -27.82 13.49
CA VAL A 418 -13.48 -28.35 13.03
C VAL A 418 -13.16 -29.68 13.68
N ASN A 419 -13.58 -29.85 14.94
CA ASN A 419 -13.31 -31.02 15.74
C ASN A 419 -13.83 -32.31 15.08
N GLY A 420 -12.97 -33.31 15.00
CA GLY A 420 -13.27 -34.62 14.42
C GLY A 420 -13.24 -34.67 12.89
N LEU A 421 -13.06 -33.55 12.17
CA LEU A 421 -12.96 -33.53 10.71
C LEU A 421 -11.52 -33.71 10.23
N THR A 422 -11.36 -34.26 9.03
CA THR A 422 -10.07 -34.30 8.32
C THR A 422 -9.83 -33.04 7.48
N LEU A 423 -8.59 -32.78 7.07
CA LEU A 423 -8.25 -31.67 6.18
C LEU A 423 -9.02 -31.72 4.85
N GLY A 424 -9.27 -32.94 4.34
CA GLY A 424 -10.07 -33.15 3.12
C GLY A 424 -11.57 -32.93 3.31
N GLU A 425 -12.11 -33.22 4.50
CA GLU A 425 -13.53 -32.97 4.80
C GLU A 425 -13.82 -31.50 5.08
N LEU A 426 -12.85 -30.79 5.67
CA LEU A 426 -12.97 -29.38 6.04
C LEU A 426 -13.23 -28.45 4.86
N VAL A 427 -12.59 -28.70 3.71
CA VAL A 427 -12.79 -27.83 2.53
C VAL A 427 -14.21 -27.90 1.97
N HIS A 428 -14.97 -28.94 2.31
CA HIS A 428 -16.38 -29.08 1.94
C HIS A 428 -17.34 -28.50 2.98
N GLN A 429 -16.84 -27.94 4.09
CA GLN A 429 -17.67 -27.27 5.09
C GLN A 429 -17.92 -25.80 4.73
N SER A 430 -18.93 -25.21 5.37
CA SER A 430 -19.22 -23.78 5.28
C SER A 430 -18.36 -22.97 6.27
N PRO A 431 -17.82 -21.81 5.86
CA PRO A 431 -17.00 -20.97 6.72
C PRO A 431 -17.81 -20.40 7.90
N MET A 432 -17.17 -20.20 9.06
CA MET A 432 -17.81 -19.66 10.27
C MET A 432 -18.02 -18.14 10.23
N PHE A 433 -17.19 -17.43 9.45
CA PHE A 433 -17.20 -15.99 9.28
C PHE A 433 -16.65 -15.65 7.89
N PRO A 434 -16.84 -14.42 7.37
CA PRO A 434 -16.60 -14.16 5.96
C PRO A 434 -15.11 -14.36 5.59
N PRO A 435 -14.81 -15.07 4.48
CA PRO A 435 -13.45 -15.24 3.99
C PRO A 435 -12.79 -13.92 3.56
N VAL A 436 -13.60 -12.92 3.23
CA VAL A 436 -13.18 -11.57 2.88
C VAL A 436 -13.94 -10.59 3.75
N ALA A 437 -13.22 -9.71 4.46
CA ALA A 437 -13.86 -8.70 5.31
C ALA A 437 -14.87 -7.86 4.51
N GLY A 438 -16.09 -7.74 5.03
CA GLY A 438 -17.18 -7.01 4.37
C GLY A 438 -17.96 -7.80 3.30
N LEU A 439 -17.66 -9.09 3.07
CA LEU A 439 -18.44 -9.92 2.15
C LEU A 439 -19.87 -10.16 2.71
N PRO A 440 -20.94 -9.79 1.96
CA PRO A 440 -22.31 -10.01 2.42
C PRO A 440 -22.61 -11.50 2.67
N GLU A 441 -23.43 -11.79 3.69
CA GLU A 441 -23.70 -13.15 4.16
C GLU A 441 -24.21 -14.11 3.07
N GLU A 442 -24.98 -13.59 2.12
CA GLU A 442 -25.56 -14.34 0.99
C GLU A 442 -24.52 -15.03 0.11
N TYR A 443 -23.27 -14.56 0.10
CA TYR A 443 -22.20 -15.12 -0.72
C TYR A 443 -21.37 -16.20 -0.02
N TRP A 444 -21.47 -16.37 1.31
CA TRP A 444 -20.57 -17.28 2.03
C TRP A 444 -21.23 -18.18 3.08
N LYS A 445 -22.33 -17.75 3.71
CA LYS A 445 -22.87 -18.40 4.92
C LYS A 445 -23.38 -19.84 4.68
N GLU A 446 -23.73 -20.16 3.44
CA GLU A 446 -24.20 -21.49 3.01
C GLU A 446 -23.36 -22.09 1.88
N GLN A 447 -22.22 -21.46 1.55
CA GLN A 447 -21.31 -21.96 0.50
C GLN A 447 -20.19 -22.78 1.11
N SER A 448 -19.85 -23.91 0.49
CA SER A 448 -18.65 -24.65 0.89
C SER A 448 -17.39 -23.96 0.33
N CYS A 449 -16.26 -24.07 1.03
CA CYS A 449 -15.01 -23.53 0.49
C CYS A 449 -14.64 -24.15 -0.87
N SER A 450 -15.00 -25.40 -1.11
CA SER A 450 -14.86 -26.09 -2.40
C SER A 450 -15.77 -25.56 -3.52
N ASN A 451 -16.83 -24.80 -3.20
CA ASN A 451 -17.65 -24.13 -4.22
C ASN A 451 -16.93 -22.90 -4.79
N CYS A 452 -16.12 -22.22 -3.97
CA CYS A 452 -15.40 -21.01 -4.35
C CYS A 452 -13.96 -21.27 -4.80
N HIS A 453 -13.36 -22.39 -4.36
CA HIS A 453 -11.98 -22.77 -4.64
C HIS A 453 -11.90 -24.22 -5.11
N ASN A 454 -11.02 -24.50 -6.07
CA ASN A 454 -10.72 -25.87 -6.48
C ASN A 454 -9.67 -26.50 -5.53
N TRP A 455 -10.06 -26.77 -4.28
CA TRP A 455 -9.17 -27.36 -3.28
C TRP A 455 -8.91 -28.84 -3.57
N THR A 456 -7.87 -29.11 -4.36
CA THR A 456 -7.28 -30.45 -4.47
C THR A 456 -6.29 -30.68 -3.31
N ARG A 457 -5.96 -31.95 -3.03
CA ARG A 457 -4.90 -32.29 -2.06
C ARG A 457 -3.58 -31.60 -2.40
N GLU A 458 -3.24 -31.49 -3.68
CA GLU A 458 -2.03 -30.81 -4.14
C GLU A 458 -2.09 -29.28 -3.95
N ALA A 459 -3.24 -28.67 -4.24
CA ALA A 459 -3.46 -27.24 -4.02
C ALA A 459 -3.39 -26.88 -2.52
N LEU A 460 -4.00 -27.72 -1.66
CA LEU A 460 -3.93 -27.57 -0.21
C LEU A 460 -2.49 -27.72 0.30
N CYS A 461 -1.72 -28.67 -0.21
CA CYS A 461 -0.31 -28.84 0.16
C CYS A 461 0.52 -27.62 -0.23
N THR A 462 0.29 -27.06 -1.43
CA THR A 462 0.97 -25.86 -1.91
C THR A 462 0.69 -24.67 -0.99
N GLN A 463 -0.58 -24.45 -0.63
CA GLN A 463 -0.96 -23.43 0.35
C GLN A 463 -0.33 -23.69 1.72
N ALA A 464 -0.36 -24.94 2.19
CA ALA A 464 0.14 -25.33 3.49
C ALA A 464 1.65 -25.06 3.67
N ARG A 465 2.45 -25.27 2.61
CA ARG A 465 3.89 -24.99 2.61
C ARG A 465 4.24 -23.53 2.82
N THR A 466 3.33 -22.61 2.46
CA THR A 466 3.57 -21.17 2.67
C THR A 466 3.72 -20.83 4.16
N TYR A 467 3.02 -21.55 5.04
CA TYR A 467 3.09 -21.38 6.49
C TYR A 467 4.41 -21.88 7.13
N LEU A 468 5.29 -22.53 6.37
CA LEU A 468 6.62 -22.92 6.83
C LEU A 468 7.61 -21.76 6.79
N THR A 469 7.33 -20.71 6.01
CA THR A 469 8.21 -19.52 5.88
C THR A 469 8.09 -18.61 7.10
N ALA A 470 9.19 -18.00 7.54
CA ALA A 470 9.23 -17.14 8.73
C ALA A 470 8.25 -15.94 8.63
N ASP A 471 8.06 -15.38 7.43
CA ASP A 471 7.17 -14.26 7.20
C ASP A 471 5.69 -14.62 7.35
N LEU A 472 5.31 -15.84 6.95
CA LEU A 472 3.93 -16.31 7.03
C LEU A 472 3.62 -17.11 8.31
N GLN A 473 4.61 -17.43 9.14
CA GLN A 473 4.35 -17.92 10.50
C GLN A 473 3.56 -16.91 11.33
N ARG A 474 3.80 -15.61 11.12
CA ARG A 474 2.99 -14.52 11.70
C ARG A 474 1.53 -14.51 11.21
N SER A 475 1.21 -15.23 10.13
CA SER A 475 -0.17 -15.36 9.62
C SER A 475 -0.99 -16.48 10.28
N LEU A 476 -0.32 -17.37 11.04
CA LEU A 476 -0.96 -18.44 11.83
C LEU A 476 -1.83 -17.87 12.95
N SER A 477 -1.44 -16.71 13.50
CA SER A 477 -2.22 -16.00 14.51
C SER A 477 -3.39 -15.19 13.93
N LYS A 478 -3.45 -15.01 12.59
CA LYS A 478 -4.57 -14.33 11.93
C LYS A 478 -5.77 -15.26 11.84
N GLN A 479 -6.96 -14.73 12.15
CA GLN A 479 -8.23 -15.44 12.00
C GLN A 479 -8.40 -16.01 10.58
N HIS A 480 -8.85 -17.25 10.50
CA HIS A 480 -9.18 -17.98 9.27
C HIS A 480 -10.63 -18.43 9.35
N PRO A 481 -11.41 -18.53 8.26
CA PRO A 481 -12.85 -18.83 8.33
C PRO A 481 -13.23 -20.12 9.06
N PHE A 482 -12.28 -21.04 9.27
CA PHE A 482 -12.40 -22.22 10.14
C PHE A 482 -11.59 -22.13 11.45
N GLY A 483 -11.33 -20.93 11.96
CA GLY A 483 -10.46 -20.67 13.10
C GLY A 483 -8.97 -20.89 12.81
N GLY A 484 -8.11 -20.55 13.76
CA GLY A 484 -6.64 -20.70 13.62
C GLY A 484 -6.17 -22.16 13.52
N VAL A 485 -6.99 -23.10 14.00
CA VAL A 485 -6.67 -24.54 14.08
C VAL A 485 -6.42 -25.15 12.70
N MET A 486 -7.20 -24.79 11.69
CA MET A 486 -6.98 -25.31 10.34
C MET A 486 -5.63 -24.88 9.75
N LYS A 487 -5.18 -23.64 10.03
CA LYS A 487 -3.86 -23.16 9.57
C LYS A 487 -2.71 -23.89 10.26
N GLN A 488 -2.84 -24.16 11.55
CA GLN A 488 -1.87 -24.94 12.31
C GLN A 488 -1.79 -26.38 11.80
N ALA A 489 -2.95 -27.01 11.56
CA ALA A 489 -3.02 -28.35 10.99
C ALA A 489 -2.41 -28.44 9.57
N LEU A 490 -2.66 -27.43 8.72
CA LEU A 490 -2.02 -27.34 7.40
C LEU A 490 -0.50 -27.22 7.53
N ARG A 491 0.00 -26.35 8.43
CA ARG A 491 1.44 -26.22 8.67
C ARG A 491 2.07 -27.54 9.12
N SER A 492 1.45 -28.24 10.07
CA SER A 492 1.90 -29.55 10.54
C SER A 492 1.97 -30.57 9.40
N TRP A 493 0.91 -30.65 8.61
CA TRP A 493 0.84 -31.53 7.46
C TRP A 493 1.91 -31.22 6.41
N ALA A 494 2.17 -29.94 6.14
CA ALA A 494 3.25 -29.51 5.25
C ALA A 494 4.64 -29.81 5.82
N ALA A 495 4.85 -29.68 7.14
CA ALA A 495 6.10 -30.06 7.80
C ALA A 495 6.37 -31.57 7.68
N GLY A 496 5.32 -32.39 7.66
CA GLY A 496 5.36 -33.83 7.34
C GLY A 496 5.51 -34.15 5.84
N GLY A 497 5.72 -33.16 4.97
CA GLY A 497 5.89 -33.36 3.53
C GLY A 497 4.58 -33.54 2.76
N CYS A 498 3.43 -33.18 3.36
CA CYS A 498 2.09 -33.37 2.81
C CYS A 498 1.68 -34.85 2.59
N SER A 499 2.27 -35.77 3.37
CA SER A 499 2.00 -37.21 3.30
C SER A 499 0.61 -37.62 3.76
#